data_AF-A0A1F4X792-F1
#
_entry.id   AF-A0A1F4X792-F1
#
_cell.length_a   1.000
_cell.length_b   1.000
_cell.length_c   1.000
_cell.angle_alpha   90.00
_cell.angle_beta   90.00
_cell.angle_gamma   90.00
#
_symmetry.space_group_name_H-M   'P 1'
#
loop_
_entity.id
_entity.type
_entity.pdbx_description
1 polymer ?
#
loop_
_entity_poly.entity_id
_entity_poly.type
_entity_poly.pdbx_seq_one_letter_code
_entity_poly.pdbx_strand_id
1 'polypeptide(L)'
;MNITLDYLRGRRVWVVNNFSVYGEFSAVAPLLLWTEFGDTSKRIVFAREILGGLEQVVNFSSLYDIKGNQLPATINSPKIILLQKNEVTCIVAGPETNAQFKIAKLTQSQTAGVVDLVIVENG
;
A
#
# COMPACT_ATOMS: atom_id res chain seq x y z
N MET A 1 30.51 20.01 1.41
CA MET A 1 29.95 18.66 1.63
C MET A 1 31.07 17.67 1.34
N ASN A 2 31.55 16.91 2.33
CA ASN A 2 32.71 16.02 2.18
C ASN A 2 32.24 14.63 1.76
N ILE A 3 32.45 14.32 0.48
CA ILE A 3 32.01 13.09 -0.21
C ILE A 3 32.59 11.80 0.43
N THR A 4 33.69 11.94 1.18
CA THR A 4 34.46 10.84 1.76
C THR A 4 33.94 10.27 3.07
N LEU A 5 32.87 10.82 3.67
CA LEU A 5 32.27 10.26 4.89
C LEU A 5 30.84 9.73 4.68
N ASP A 6 30.20 10.11 3.58
CA ASP A 6 28.81 9.72 3.31
C ASP A 6 28.66 8.22 3.02
N TYR A 7 29.70 7.53 2.52
CA TYR A 7 29.66 6.06 2.34
C TYR A 7 29.67 5.26 3.66
N LEU A 8 30.09 5.88 4.78
CA LEU A 8 30.06 5.27 6.11
C LEU A 8 28.72 5.45 6.81
N ARG A 9 27.86 6.35 6.30
CA ARG A 9 26.47 6.45 6.76
C ARG A 9 25.70 5.32 6.09
N GLY A 10 25.56 4.21 6.81
CA GLY A 10 24.67 3.13 6.40
C GLY A 10 23.27 3.68 6.10
N ARG A 11 22.58 3.07 5.12
CA ARG A 11 21.19 3.43 4.81
C ARG A 11 20.36 3.37 6.08
N ARG A 12 19.54 4.38 6.32
CA ARG A 12 18.63 4.38 7.48
C ARG A 12 17.50 3.41 7.18
N VAL A 13 17.33 2.44 8.06
CA VAL A 13 16.31 1.40 7.95
C VAL A 13 15.49 1.39 9.23
N TRP A 14 14.18 1.31 9.07
CA TRP A 14 13.22 1.14 10.16
C TRP A 14 12.39 -0.10 9.90
N VAL A 15 12.00 -0.77 10.98
CA VAL A 15 11.17 -1.96 10.93
C VAL A 15 9.93 -1.71 11.77
N VAL A 16 8.74 -1.81 11.19
CA VAL A 16 7.47 -1.71 11.91
C VAL A 16 6.86 -3.10 11.95
N ASN A 17 6.70 -3.65 13.15
CA ASN A 17 6.15 -4.99 13.32
C ASN A 17 4.63 -5.00 13.41
N ASN A 18 4.02 -6.05 12.87
CA ASN A 18 2.58 -6.36 13.01
C ASN A 18 1.65 -5.24 12.55
N PHE A 19 2.01 -4.56 11.45
CA PHE A 19 1.19 -3.51 10.87
C PHE A 19 -0.09 -4.11 10.25
N SER A 20 -1.24 -3.57 10.63
CA SER A 20 -2.55 -4.02 10.12
C SER A 20 -3.01 -3.18 8.92
N VAL A 21 -3.36 -3.88 7.84
CA VAL A 21 -3.80 -3.32 6.56
C VAL A 21 -5.28 -3.60 6.38
N TYR A 22 -6.06 -2.52 6.28
CA TYR A 22 -7.51 -2.57 6.07
C TYR A 22 -7.92 -2.09 4.67
N GLY A 23 -7.08 -1.29 4.01
CA GLY A 23 -7.34 -0.79 2.66
C GLY A 23 -7.47 -1.93 1.64
N GLU A 24 -8.19 -1.67 0.55
CA GLU A 24 -8.41 -2.65 -0.53
C GLU A 24 -7.90 -2.08 -1.85
N PHE A 25 -7.22 -2.89 -2.66
CA PHE A 25 -6.61 -2.41 -3.89
C PHE A 25 -7.64 -2.26 -5.02
N SER A 26 -8.70 -3.07 -4.99
CA SER A 26 -9.76 -3.00 -5.98
C SER A 26 -11.02 -3.71 -5.49
N ALA A 27 -11.96 -2.94 -4.91
CA ALA A 27 -13.34 -3.38 -4.76
C ALA A 27 -14.11 -3.06 -6.05
N VAL A 28 -14.06 -3.95 -7.04
CA VAL A 28 -14.92 -3.85 -8.23
C VAL A 28 -16.17 -4.67 -8.00
N ALA A 29 -17.32 -4.00 -7.92
CA ALA A 29 -18.61 -4.66 -8.07
C ALA A 29 -19.17 -4.35 -9.47
N PRO A 30 -19.55 -5.36 -10.26
CA PRO A 30 -20.35 -5.10 -11.45
C PRO A 30 -21.73 -4.64 -10.98
N LEU A 31 -22.02 -3.34 -11.11
CA LEU A 31 -23.25 -2.73 -10.61
C LEU A 31 -24.45 -3.00 -11.52
N LEU A 32 -24.21 -3.17 -12.83
CA LEU A 32 -25.28 -3.27 -13.81
C LEU A 32 -24.97 -4.31 -14.91
N LEU A 33 -25.90 -5.23 -15.11
CA LEU A 33 -25.97 -6.15 -16.24
C LEU A 33 -27.21 -5.78 -17.05
N TRP A 34 -27.02 -5.39 -18.31
CA TRP A 34 -28.12 -5.10 -19.23
C TRP A 34 -27.84 -5.67 -20.62
N THR A 35 -28.91 -6.06 -21.30
CA THR A 35 -28.90 -6.58 -22.67
C THR A 35 -29.58 -5.57 -23.58
N GLU A 36 -28.92 -5.21 -24.67
CA GLU A 36 -29.50 -4.31 -25.67
C GLU A 36 -30.50 -5.09 -26.55
N PHE A 37 -31.69 -4.54 -26.77
CA PHE A 37 -32.69 -5.12 -27.67
C PHE A 37 -32.49 -4.55 -29.09
N GLY A 38 -32.01 -5.39 -30.01
CA GLY A 38 -31.78 -5.05 -31.42
C GLY A 38 -31.51 -6.29 -32.28
N ASP A 39 -31.74 -6.18 -33.59
CA ASP A 39 -32.01 -7.33 -34.48
C ASP A 39 -30.78 -8.16 -34.88
N THR A 40 -29.54 -7.75 -34.58
CA THR A 40 -28.36 -8.48 -35.09
C THR A 40 -27.15 -8.65 -34.17
N SER A 41 -27.17 -8.21 -32.91
CA SER A 41 -26.10 -8.60 -31.97
C SER A 41 -26.51 -8.45 -30.51
N LYS A 42 -26.73 -9.58 -29.82
CA LYS A 42 -26.91 -9.60 -28.36
C LYS A 42 -25.57 -9.26 -27.71
N ARG A 43 -25.41 -8.05 -27.20
CA ARG A 43 -24.22 -7.62 -26.45
C ARG A 43 -24.50 -7.64 -24.96
N ILE A 44 -23.59 -8.22 -24.19
CA ILE A 44 -23.56 -8.10 -22.73
C ILE A 44 -22.58 -6.97 -22.40
N VAL A 45 -23.05 -5.95 -21.69
CA VAL A 45 -22.20 -4.82 -21.24
C VAL A 45 -22.09 -4.88 -19.72
N PHE A 46 -20.86 -4.90 -19.22
CA PHE A 46 -20.55 -4.81 -17.81
C PHE A 46 -20.16 -3.37 -17.45
N ALA A 47 -21.02 -2.67 -16.71
CA ALA A 47 -20.63 -1.42 -16.08
C ALA A 47 -19.84 -1.73 -14.80
N ARG A 48 -18.58 -1.30 -14.74
CA ARG A 48 -17.75 -1.39 -13.54
C ARG A 48 -17.83 -0.06 -12.80
N GLU A 49 -18.33 -0.09 -11.57
CA GLU A 49 -18.20 1.02 -10.64
C GLU A 49 -17.24 0.60 -9.52
N ILE A 50 -16.34 1.50 -9.13
CA ILE A 50 -15.45 1.30 -8.00
C ILE A 50 -16.28 1.57 -6.75
N LEU A 51 -16.78 0.52 -6.08
CA LEU A 51 -17.54 0.65 -4.85
C LEU A 51 -16.59 0.81 -3.67
N GLY A 52 -15.99 2.00 -3.51
CA GLY A 52 -15.10 2.27 -2.38
C GLY A 52 -13.96 1.25 -2.25
N GLY A 53 -13.37 1.10 -1.06
CA GLY A 53 -12.12 0.34 -0.88
C GLY A 53 -10.92 1.18 -1.26
N LEU A 54 -10.72 2.29 -0.53
CA LEU A 54 -9.59 3.17 -0.74
C LEU A 54 -8.30 2.51 -0.23
N GLU A 55 -7.23 2.70 -0.99
CA GLU A 55 -5.87 2.42 -0.53
C GLU A 55 -5.65 3.13 0.82
N GLN A 56 -5.12 2.42 1.81
CA GLN A 56 -4.85 2.99 3.13
C GLN A 56 -3.63 3.90 3.03
N VAL A 57 -3.83 5.20 3.23
CA VAL A 57 -2.74 6.18 3.29
C VAL A 57 -2.09 6.11 4.67
N VAL A 58 -0.77 5.95 4.71
CA VAL A 58 0.02 5.82 5.94
C VAL A 58 1.10 6.89 5.97
N ASN A 59 1.08 7.72 7.00
CA ASN A 59 2.08 8.77 7.22
C ASN A 59 3.24 8.21 8.05
N PHE A 60 4.48 8.52 7.68
CA PHE A 60 5.64 8.06 8.45
C PHE A 60 5.63 8.57 9.90
N SER A 61 5.11 9.78 10.13
CA SER A 61 4.95 10.33 11.49
C SER A 61 4.02 9.51 12.39
N SER A 62 3.16 8.66 11.85
CA SER A 62 2.26 7.80 12.65
C SER A 62 2.86 6.43 12.99
N LEU A 63 4.06 6.13 12.50
CA LEU A 63 4.70 4.84 12.65
C LEU A 63 5.73 4.83 13.76
N TYR A 64 5.86 3.67 14.39
CA TYR A 64 6.84 3.39 15.43
C TYR A 64 7.68 2.19 15.03
N ASP A 65 9.00 2.34 15.13
CA ASP A 65 9.97 1.27 14.90
C ASP A 65 9.86 0.18 15.98
N ILE A 66 10.47 -0.98 15.77
CA ILE A 66 10.52 -2.09 16.74
C ILE A 66 11.08 -1.68 18.11
N LYS A 67 11.85 -0.60 18.16
CA LYS A 67 12.43 -0.03 19.39
C LYS A 67 11.48 0.94 20.11
N GLY A 68 10.28 1.18 19.57
CA GLY A 68 9.32 2.16 20.09
C GLY A 68 9.62 3.61 19.70
N ASN A 69 10.60 3.84 18.82
CA ASN A 69 10.91 5.19 18.34
C ASN A 69 9.95 5.60 17.23
N GLN A 70 9.38 6.80 17.32
CA GLN A 70 8.57 7.37 16.26
C GLN A 70 9.44 7.64 15.02
N LEU A 71 8.92 7.30 13.84
CA LEU A 71 9.61 7.58 12.59
C LEU A 71 9.59 9.09 12.27
N PRO A 72 10.60 9.59 11.52
CA PRO A 72 10.58 10.96 11.04
C PRO A 72 9.34 11.23 10.17
N ALA A 73 8.80 12.45 10.23
CA ALA A 73 7.67 12.85 9.39
C ALA A 73 8.00 12.82 7.89
N THR A 74 9.28 12.97 7.54
CA THR A 74 9.77 12.91 6.17
C THR A 74 11.01 12.01 6.06
N ILE A 75 11.00 11.09 5.10
CA ILE A 75 12.10 10.19 4.75
C ILE A 75 12.45 10.45 3.29
N ASN A 76 13.73 10.58 2.95
CA ASN A 76 14.13 10.88 1.57
C ASN A 76 14.13 9.62 0.70
N SER A 77 13.43 9.66 -0.43
CA SER A 77 13.36 8.53 -1.39
C SER A 77 13.04 7.20 -0.69
N PRO A 78 11.95 7.12 0.09
CA PRO A 78 11.65 5.94 0.88
C PRO A 78 11.28 4.76 -0.02
N LYS A 79 11.74 3.57 0.36
CA LYS A 79 11.23 2.32 -0.19
C LYS A 79 10.67 1.44 0.91
N ILE A 80 9.47 0.94 0.69
CA ILE A 80 8.78 0.07 1.65
C ILE A 80 8.76 -1.35 1.10
N ILE A 81 9.26 -2.27 1.90
CA ILE A 81 9.21 -3.70 1.63
C ILE A 81 8.24 -4.30 2.63
N LEU A 82 7.28 -5.09 2.13
CA LEU A 82 6.26 -5.74 2.93
C LEU A 82 6.65 -7.21 3.16
N LEU A 83 6.69 -7.62 4.43
CA LEU A 83 6.83 -9.02 4.82
C LEU A 83 5.47 -9.52 5.30
N GLN A 84 4.84 -10.41 4.52
CA GLN A 84 3.51 -10.93 4.84
C GLN A 84 3.58 -11.85 6.08
N LYS A 85 2.68 -11.64 7.05
CA LYS A 85 2.57 -12.48 8.25
C LYS A 85 1.32 -13.34 8.29
N ASN A 86 0.34 -13.06 7.45
CA ASN A 86 -0.86 -13.87 7.29
C ASN A 86 -1.16 -14.15 5.82
N GLU A 87 -2.23 -14.91 5.56
CA GLU A 87 -2.63 -15.35 4.23
C GLU A 87 -3.18 -14.21 3.34
N VAL A 88 -3.43 -13.03 3.91
CA VAL A 88 -3.95 -11.87 3.18
C VAL A 88 -2.78 -11.10 2.57
N THR A 89 -2.60 -11.24 1.26
CA THR A 89 -1.52 -10.56 0.53
C THR A 89 -1.76 -9.05 0.47
N CYS A 90 -0.80 -8.27 0.96
CA CYS A 90 -0.82 -6.82 0.90
C CYS A 90 0.23 -6.27 -0.07
N ILE A 91 -0.05 -5.12 -0.68
CA ILE A 91 0.85 -4.44 -1.62
C ILE A 91 0.93 -2.94 -1.31
N VAL A 92 2.07 -2.33 -1.63
CA VAL A 92 2.21 -0.87 -1.67
C VAL A 92 1.51 -0.39 -2.93
N ALA A 93 0.53 0.50 -2.76
CA ALA A 93 -0.36 0.93 -3.82
C ALA A 93 0.12 2.28 -4.39
N GLY A 94 0.76 2.24 -5.55
CA GLY A 94 1.33 3.42 -6.19
C GLY A 94 2.68 3.85 -5.62
N PRO A 95 3.17 5.04 -6.02
CA PRO A 95 4.50 5.52 -5.64
C PRO A 95 4.58 5.96 -4.18
N GLU A 96 5.73 5.73 -3.56
CA GLU A 96 6.07 6.28 -2.26
C GLU A 96 6.39 7.78 -2.37
N THR A 97 5.91 8.58 -1.42
CA THR A 97 6.30 9.98 -1.29
C THR A 97 7.19 10.14 -0.06
N ASN A 98 7.86 11.28 0.07
CA ASN A 98 8.74 11.52 1.22
C ASN A 98 8.00 11.56 2.56
N ALA A 99 6.68 11.81 2.58
CA ALA A 99 5.90 11.94 3.82
C ALA A 99 5.00 10.73 4.11
N GLN A 100 4.57 10.03 3.05
CA GLN A 100 3.54 9.01 3.14
C GLN A 100 3.66 7.98 2.01
N PHE A 101 3.01 6.84 2.23
CA PHE A 101 2.78 5.82 1.21
C PHE A 101 1.36 5.31 1.31
N LYS A 102 0.94 4.54 0.32
CA LYS A 102 -0.35 3.86 0.38
C LYS A 102 -0.16 2.36 0.36
N ILE A 103 -1.03 1.65 1.07
CA ILE A 103 -0.98 0.20 1.20
C ILE A 103 -2.38 -0.37 1.11
N ALA A 104 -2.51 -1.55 0.52
CA ALA A 104 -3.80 -2.18 0.33
C ALA A 104 -3.68 -3.70 0.31
N LYS A 105 -4.76 -4.39 0.68
CA LYS A 105 -4.95 -5.82 0.47
C LYS A 105 -5.23 -6.07 -1.01
N LEU A 106 -4.61 -7.09 -1.58
CA LEU A 106 -4.83 -7.52 -2.96
C LEU A 106 -6.19 -8.21 -3.13
N THR A 107 -6.62 -8.94 -2.11
CA THR A 107 -7.90 -9.67 -2.10
C THR A 107 -8.92 -8.96 -1.22
N GLN A 108 -10.20 -9.04 -1.61
CA GLN A 108 -11.35 -8.57 -0.83
C GLN A 108 -11.64 -9.57 0.31
N SER A 109 -10.72 -9.68 1.26
CA SER A 109 -10.92 -10.47 2.46
C SER A 109 -11.50 -9.61 3.58
N GLN A 110 -12.44 -10.16 4.36
CA GLN A 110 -12.90 -9.51 5.58
C GLN A 110 -11.82 -9.48 6.67
N THR A 111 -10.82 -10.36 6.58
CA THR A 111 -9.67 -10.36 7.49
C THR A 111 -8.69 -9.25 7.12
N ALA A 112 -8.16 -8.56 8.14
CA ALA A 112 -7.11 -7.58 7.96
C ALA A 112 -5.82 -8.26 7.50
N GLY A 113 -5.08 -7.60 6.62
CA GLY A 113 -3.72 -8.02 6.30
C GLY A 113 -2.77 -7.68 7.44
N VAL A 114 -1.88 -8.60 7.80
CA VAL A 114 -0.85 -8.34 8.82
C VAL A 114 0.50 -8.47 8.14
N VAL A 115 1.30 -7.40 8.21
CA VAL A 115 2.61 -7.33 7.58
C VAL A 115 3.63 -6.69 8.51
N ASP A 116 4.90 -7.04 8.34
CA ASP A 116 5.98 -6.17 8.82
C ASP A 116 6.40 -5.23 7.70
N LEU A 117 6.63 -3.97 8.05
CA LEU A 117 7.11 -2.94 7.14
C LEU A 117 8.61 -2.77 7.35
N VAL A 118 9.39 -2.97 6.28
CA VAL A 118 10.80 -2.57 6.26
C VAL A 118 10.89 -1.31 5.40
N ILE A 119 11.20 -0.19 6.05
CA ILE A 119 11.27 1.13 5.41
C ILE A 119 12.74 1.51 5.27
N VAL A 120 13.19 1.77 4.05
CA VAL A 120 14.59 2.10 3.73
C VAL A 120 14.68 3.51 3.15
N GLU A 121 15.54 4.34 3.72
CA GLU A 121 15.96 5.62 3.14
C GLU A 121 17.09 5.36 2.13
N ASN A 122 16.86 5.72 0.85
CA ASN A 122 17.85 5.58 -0.21
C ASN A 122 18.55 6.91 -0.57
N GLY A 123 18.39 7.94 0.26
CA GLY A 123 19.00 9.27 0.12
C GLY A 123 20.49 9.31 0.43
#